data_AF-A0A1L0CYY5-F1
#
_entry.id   AF-A0A1L0CYY5-F1
#
_cell.length_a   1.000
_cell.length_b   1.000
_cell.length_c   1.000
_cell.angle_alpha   90.00
_cell.angle_beta   90.00
_cell.angle_gamma   90.00
#
_symmetry.space_group_name_H-M   'P 1'
#
loop_
_entity.id
_entity.type
_entity.pdbx_description
1 polymer ?
#
loop_
_entity_poly.entity_id
_entity_poly.type
_entity_poly.pdbx_seq_one_letter_code
_entity_poly.pdbx_strand_id
1 'polypeptide(L)'
;MFARLAPPTRLIFHVGRNSFPKIRSQPVRSFRTGSRCHNESKLSPSEYLEHVQRQKAQQMKRRNQSAAYYSGSVIMLFLGLSCVAVPFYRYLCKRTGWGGVPITDQRIFTPDKVVPVETNKRIRISFTCRASGVLPWKFTPLQKEVYVVPGETALVFYRAKNMSKEDIVGMATYSVSPDHVAQYFNKIQCFCFEEQRLAAGEEVDMPVFFFIDPDFAKDPAMRNIDDVVLNYAFFKASYKDGELVPSPVGNVEMKATVA
;
A
#
# COMPACT_ATOMS: atom_id res chain seq x y z
N MET A 1 32.72 44.27 -24.90
CA MET A 1 33.74 43.61 -24.07
C MET A 1 33.29 42.17 -23.83
N PHE A 2 34.12 41.22 -24.24
CA PHE A 2 33.94 39.77 -24.11
C PHE A 2 34.15 39.31 -22.65
N ALA A 3 33.35 38.35 -22.17
CA ALA A 3 33.73 37.37 -21.14
C ALA A 3 32.82 36.14 -21.29
N ARG A 4 33.20 35.16 -22.12
CA ARG A 4 33.90 33.89 -21.79
C ARG A 4 33.12 32.94 -20.87
N LEU A 5 32.57 31.91 -21.52
CA LEU A 5 32.13 30.62 -20.96
C LEU A 5 33.31 29.78 -20.46
N ALA A 6 33.13 29.08 -19.34
CA ALA A 6 33.87 27.85 -18.94
C ALA A 6 33.12 27.11 -17.79
N PRO A 7 33.33 25.78 -17.57
CA PRO A 7 32.26 24.81 -17.28
C PRO A 7 32.23 24.26 -15.82
N PRO A 8 31.20 23.47 -15.46
CA PRO A 8 31.06 22.92 -14.10
C PRO A 8 31.98 21.73 -13.81
N THR A 9 32.61 21.81 -12.64
CA THR A 9 33.53 20.85 -12.06
C THR A 9 32.81 19.55 -11.64
N ARG A 10 33.31 18.41 -12.14
CA ARG A 10 32.94 17.05 -11.71
C ARG A 10 33.31 16.84 -10.24
N LEU A 11 32.34 16.56 -9.39
CA LEU A 11 32.57 15.95 -8.07
C LEU A 11 32.60 14.42 -8.22
N ILE A 12 33.80 13.87 -8.09
CA ILE A 12 34.08 12.42 -8.11
C ILE A 12 33.87 11.91 -6.69
N PHE A 13 32.86 11.05 -6.49
CA PHE A 13 32.71 10.29 -5.24
C PHE A 13 33.76 9.17 -5.21
N HIS A 14 34.51 9.14 -4.12
CA HIS A 14 35.59 8.21 -3.85
C HIS A 14 35.02 6.80 -3.60
N VAL A 15 35.13 5.92 -4.60
CA VAL A 15 34.85 4.49 -4.44
C VAL A 15 36.00 3.85 -3.66
N GLY A 16 35.70 3.43 -2.43
CA GLY A 16 36.59 2.64 -1.59
C GLY A 16 36.92 1.30 -2.25
N ARG A 17 38.22 1.06 -2.43
CA ARG A 17 38.83 -0.20 -2.87
C ARG A 17 38.43 -1.34 -1.92
N ASN A 18 37.48 -2.19 -2.33
CA ASN A 18 37.35 -3.52 -1.75
C ASN A 18 38.31 -4.46 -2.48
N SER A 19 39.44 -4.68 -1.84
CA SER A 19 40.46 -5.66 -2.18
C SER A 19 39.87 -7.07 -2.15
N PHE A 20 39.74 -7.68 -3.33
CA PHE A 20 39.50 -9.12 -3.50
C PHE A 20 40.66 -9.93 -2.87
N PRO A 21 40.41 -10.88 -1.96
CA PRO A 21 41.42 -11.87 -1.60
C PRO A 21 41.53 -12.89 -2.74
N LYS A 22 42.61 -12.72 -3.52
CA LYS A 22 43.16 -13.66 -4.50
C LYS A 22 43.40 -15.02 -3.83
N ILE A 23 42.69 -16.05 -4.26
CA ILE A 23 42.93 -17.45 -3.86
C ILE A 23 44.34 -17.82 -4.32
N ARG A 24 45.29 -17.75 -3.38
CA ARG A 24 46.68 -18.16 -3.57
C ARG A 24 46.72 -19.68 -3.41
N SER A 25 46.85 -20.37 -4.55
CA SER A 25 47.34 -21.74 -4.62
C SER A 25 48.64 -21.85 -3.83
N GLN A 26 48.59 -22.50 -2.66
CA GLN A 26 49.81 -22.87 -1.95
C GLN A 26 50.35 -24.17 -2.55
N PRO A 27 51.67 -24.24 -2.82
CA PRO A 27 52.31 -25.45 -3.29
C PRO A 27 52.29 -26.52 -2.19
N VAL A 28 52.07 -27.76 -2.60
CA VAL A 28 52.17 -28.97 -1.78
C VAL A 28 53.54 -29.00 -1.13
N ARG A 29 53.59 -28.65 0.16
CA ARG A 29 54.81 -28.71 0.96
C ARG A 29 55.02 -30.17 1.38
N SER A 30 55.85 -30.86 0.61
CA SER A 30 56.55 -32.08 1.00
C SER A 30 57.10 -31.92 2.42
N PHE A 31 56.54 -32.68 3.36
CA PHE A 31 57.15 -32.94 4.65
C PHE A 31 57.33 -34.46 4.76
N ARG A 32 58.54 -34.90 4.42
CA ARG A 32 59.08 -36.17 4.91
C ARG A 32 59.28 -36.01 6.41
N THR A 33 58.54 -36.78 7.20
CA THR A 33 58.98 -37.20 8.52
C THR A 33 58.18 -38.42 8.95
N GLY A 34 58.89 -39.52 9.21
CA GLY A 34 58.45 -40.56 10.11
C GLY A 34 57.55 -41.62 9.49
N SER A 35 58.16 -42.60 8.84
CA SER A 35 57.64 -43.96 8.80
C SER A 35 57.48 -44.45 10.25
N ARG A 36 56.34 -44.15 10.86
CA ARG A 36 55.86 -44.84 12.05
C ARG A 36 54.72 -45.71 11.56
N CYS A 37 55.08 -46.87 11.01
CA CYS A 37 54.16 -47.99 10.87
C CYS A 37 53.76 -48.39 12.29
N HIS A 38 52.75 -47.73 12.84
CA HIS A 38 52.05 -48.24 14.01
C HIS A 38 51.30 -49.47 13.52
N ASN A 39 51.96 -50.61 13.75
CA ASN A 39 51.42 -51.91 14.05
C ASN A 39 49.87 -51.91 14.00
N GLU A 40 49.32 -52.36 12.88
CA GLU A 40 47.90 -52.67 12.77
C GLU A 40 47.59 -53.82 13.75
N SER A 41 47.37 -53.45 15.01
CA SER A 41 46.72 -54.32 15.98
C SER A 41 45.31 -54.53 15.45
N LYS A 42 45.12 -55.66 14.78
CA LYS A 42 43.86 -56.27 14.35
C LYS A 42 42.72 -55.81 15.25
N LEU A 43 41.98 -54.77 14.84
CA LEU A 43 40.69 -54.49 15.46
C LEU A 43 39.85 -55.76 15.29
N SER A 44 39.27 -56.25 16.38
CA SER A 44 38.29 -57.33 16.30
C SER A 44 37.20 -56.91 15.28
N PRO A 45 36.65 -57.83 14.46
CA PRO A 45 35.57 -57.51 13.52
C PRO A 45 34.41 -56.72 14.16
N SER A 46 34.17 -56.93 15.47
CA SER A 46 33.21 -56.17 16.26
C SER A 46 33.59 -54.70 16.50
N GLU A 47 34.86 -54.42 16.80
CA GLU A 47 35.36 -53.06 17.06
C GLU A 47 35.39 -52.23 15.76
N TYR A 48 35.75 -52.84 14.63
CA TYR A 48 35.72 -52.18 13.32
C TYR A 48 34.30 -51.76 12.94
N LEU A 49 33.31 -52.64 13.17
CA LEU A 49 31.91 -52.32 12.91
C LEU A 49 31.43 -51.15 13.78
N GLU A 50 31.83 -51.13 15.05
CA GLU A 50 31.46 -50.05 15.97
C GLU A 50 32.09 -48.69 15.57
N HIS A 51 33.36 -48.69 15.13
CA HIS A 51 34.01 -47.48 14.60
C HIS A 51 33.35 -46.96 13.31
N VAL A 52 33.01 -47.84 12.37
CA VAL A 52 32.30 -47.48 11.13
C VAL A 52 30.90 -46.93 11.44
N GLN A 53 30.19 -47.53 12.40
CA GLN A 53 28.89 -47.05 12.87
C GLN A 53 29.00 -45.66 13.52
N ARG A 54 29.99 -45.44 14.39
CA ARG A 54 30.25 -44.14 15.03
C ARG A 54 30.61 -43.05 14.01
N GLN A 55 31.44 -43.36 13.01
CA GLN A 55 31.77 -42.42 11.92
C GLN A 55 30.55 -42.06 11.08
N LYS A 56 29.73 -43.06 10.69
CA LYS A 56 28.46 -42.81 9.98
C LYS A 56 27.50 -41.97 10.82
N ALA A 57 27.37 -42.24 12.12
CA ALA A 57 26.53 -41.47 13.03
C ALA A 57 27.02 -40.01 13.18
N GLN A 58 28.32 -39.78 13.30
CA GLN A 58 28.91 -38.44 13.35
C GLN A 58 28.72 -37.67 12.03
N GLN A 59 28.89 -38.34 10.89
CA GLN A 59 28.65 -37.75 9.58
C GLN A 59 27.17 -37.40 9.37
N MET A 60 26.25 -38.28 9.79
CA MET A 60 24.80 -38.02 9.79
C MET A 60 24.44 -36.85 10.71
N LYS A 61 25.04 -36.75 11.90
CA LYS A 61 24.81 -35.65 12.84
C LYS A 61 25.25 -34.29 12.26
N ARG A 62 26.42 -34.23 11.62
CA ARG A 62 26.90 -33.00 10.95
C ARG A 62 26.01 -32.59 9.77
N ARG A 63 25.56 -33.56 8.97
CA ARG A 63 24.64 -33.31 7.83
C ARG A 63 23.24 -32.87 8.28
N ASN A 64 22.70 -33.48 9.33
CA ASN A 64 21.41 -33.09 9.89
C ASN A 64 21.51 -31.70 10.54
N GLN A 65 22.62 -31.38 11.19
CA GLN A 65 22.83 -30.07 11.78
C GLN A 65 22.94 -28.97 10.71
N SER A 66 23.69 -29.19 9.63
CA SER A 66 23.73 -28.23 8.52
C SER A 66 22.38 -28.10 7.82
N ALA A 67 21.67 -29.21 7.58
CA ALA A 67 20.32 -29.19 7.02
C ALA A 67 19.33 -28.42 7.89
N ALA A 68 19.40 -28.54 9.21
CA ALA A 68 18.56 -27.81 10.15
C ALA A 68 18.84 -26.29 10.13
N TYR A 69 20.10 -25.88 9.99
CA TYR A 69 20.43 -24.45 9.84
C TYR A 69 19.94 -23.88 8.50
N TYR A 70 20.07 -24.63 7.40
CA TYR A 70 19.57 -24.20 6.09
C TYR A 70 18.04 -24.15 6.05
N SER A 71 17.34 -25.13 6.61
CA SER A 71 15.88 -25.09 6.66
C SER A 71 15.37 -23.98 7.57
N GLY A 72 16.01 -23.77 8.73
CA GLY A 72 15.68 -22.69 9.64
C GLY A 72 15.87 -21.30 9.03
N SER A 73 16.95 -21.07 8.27
CA SER A 73 17.18 -19.77 7.62
C SER A 73 16.17 -19.48 6.52
N VAL A 74 15.77 -20.49 5.75
CA VAL A 74 14.72 -20.36 4.72
C VAL A 74 13.38 -20.00 5.37
N ILE A 75 12.99 -20.68 6.45
CA ILE A 75 11.73 -20.41 7.15
C ILE A 75 11.70 -18.95 7.68
N MET A 76 12.79 -18.50 8.31
CA MET A 76 12.90 -17.13 8.82
C MET A 76 12.85 -16.08 7.70
N LEU A 77 13.45 -16.36 6.55
CA LEU A 77 13.39 -15.48 5.39
C LEU A 77 11.96 -15.32 4.86
N PHE A 78 11.22 -16.42 4.70
CA PHE A 78 9.84 -16.39 4.21
C PHE A 78 8.88 -15.69 5.19
N LEU A 79 9.07 -15.91 6.49
CA LEU A 79 8.30 -15.20 7.52
C LEU A 79 8.59 -13.70 7.51
N GLY A 80 9.87 -13.32 7.43
CA GLY A 80 10.27 -11.92 7.33
C GLY A 80 9.69 -11.25 6.09
N LEU A 81 9.77 -11.90 4.93
CA LEU A 81 9.23 -11.38 3.67
C LEU A 81 7.70 -11.19 3.75
N SER A 82 6.99 -12.15 4.34
CA SER A 82 5.52 -12.10 4.48
C SER A 82 5.07 -10.94 5.38
N CYS A 83 5.75 -10.72 6.51
CA CYS A 83 5.46 -9.61 7.41
C CYS A 83 5.78 -8.23 6.79
N VAL A 84 6.80 -8.14 5.94
CA VAL A 84 7.20 -6.87 5.27
C VAL A 84 6.36 -6.59 4.01
N ALA A 85 5.81 -7.61 3.35
CA ALA A 85 5.06 -7.43 2.12
C ALA A 85 3.83 -6.53 2.28
N VAL A 86 3.08 -6.67 3.38
CA VAL A 86 1.87 -5.87 3.65
C VAL A 86 2.18 -4.37 3.80
N PRO A 87 3.07 -3.91 4.70
CA PRO A 87 3.39 -2.50 4.82
C PRO A 87 4.07 -1.94 3.56
N PHE A 88 4.88 -2.75 2.86
CA PHE A 88 5.48 -2.35 1.59
C PHE A 88 4.42 -2.08 0.50
N TYR A 89 3.41 -2.95 0.39
CA TYR A 89 2.29 -2.75 -0.53
C TYR A 89 1.51 -1.47 -0.19
N ARG A 90 1.20 -1.25 1.10
CA ARG A 90 0.50 -0.03 1.55
C ARG A 90 1.30 1.25 1.23
N TYR A 91 2.62 1.21 1.41
CA TYR A 91 3.50 2.33 1.06
C TYR A 91 3.48 2.63 -0.44
N LEU A 92 3.55 1.59 -1.29
CA LEU A 92 3.46 1.76 -2.73
C LEU A 92 2.09 2.30 -3.15
N CYS A 93 0.99 1.71 -2.68
CA CYS A 93 -0.38 2.18 -3.00
C CYS A 93 -0.59 3.64 -2.60
N LYS A 94 -0.09 4.05 -1.43
CA LYS A 94 -0.18 5.45 -0.98
C LYS A 94 0.58 6.42 -1.89
N ARG A 95 1.66 5.98 -2.53
CA ARG A 95 2.52 6.81 -3.37
C ARG A 95 2.12 6.80 -4.84
N THR A 96 1.65 5.68 -5.36
CA THR A 96 1.31 5.50 -6.78
C THR A 96 -0.18 5.66 -7.07
N GLY A 97 -1.05 5.58 -6.07
CA GLY A 97 -2.50 5.68 -6.27
C GLY A 97 -3.12 4.49 -7.03
N TRP A 98 -2.42 3.36 -7.10
CA TRP A 98 -2.91 2.15 -7.78
C TRP A 98 -4.17 1.60 -7.07
N GLY A 99 -5.24 1.36 -7.83
CA GLY A 99 -6.54 0.86 -7.31
C GLY A 99 -7.51 1.95 -6.84
N GLY A 100 -7.33 3.20 -7.29
CA GLY A 100 -8.29 4.29 -7.04
C GLY A 100 -8.25 4.90 -5.64
N VAL A 101 -7.22 4.58 -4.84
CA VAL A 101 -7.00 5.18 -3.52
C VAL A 101 -6.20 6.48 -3.68
N PRO A 102 -6.68 7.64 -3.18
CA PRO A 102 -6.03 8.93 -3.38
C PRO A 102 -4.71 9.05 -2.60
N ILE A 103 -3.70 9.68 -3.24
CA ILE A 103 -2.38 9.92 -2.66
C ILE A 103 -2.47 10.88 -1.46
N THR A 104 -2.34 10.36 -0.23
CA THR A 104 -2.43 11.17 1.00
C THR A 104 -1.04 11.69 1.43
N ASP A 105 -0.31 12.37 0.53
CA ASP A 105 0.98 12.97 0.87
C ASP A 105 0.80 14.47 1.18
N GLN A 106 0.93 14.85 2.45
CA GLN A 106 0.67 16.21 2.95
C GLN A 106 1.63 17.27 2.38
N ARG A 107 2.73 16.85 1.73
CA ARG A 107 3.74 17.71 1.11
C ARG A 107 3.32 18.27 -0.26
N ILE A 108 2.20 17.79 -0.79
CA ILE A 108 1.62 18.26 -2.06
C ILE A 108 0.73 19.50 -1.82
N PHE A 109 0.38 19.82 -0.57
CA PHE A 109 -0.33 21.05 -0.22
C PHE A 109 0.62 22.26 -0.21
N THR A 110 1.09 22.67 -1.38
CA THR A 110 1.75 23.97 -1.57
C THR A 110 0.72 24.98 -2.07
N PRO A 111 0.63 26.20 -1.50
CA PRO A 111 -0.35 27.21 -1.91
C PRO A 111 -0.28 27.58 -3.41
N ASP A 112 0.84 27.31 -4.09
CA ASP A 112 1.02 27.50 -5.53
C ASP A 112 0.09 26.61 -6.40
N LYS A 113 -0.47 25.54 -5.84
CA LYS A 113 -1.35 24.60 -6.57
C LYS A 113 -2.84 24.98 -6.58
N VAL A 114 -3.21 26.06 -5.91
CA VAL A 114 -4.60 26.58 -5.86
C VAL A 114 -4.79 27.75 -6.82
N VAL A 115 -3.84 27.97 -7.73
CA VAL A 115 -3.96 28.98 -8.79
C VAL A 115 -4.54 28.29 -10.02
N PRO A 116 -5.70 28.73 -10.54
CA PRO A 116 -6.26 28.17 -11.77
C PRO A 116 -5.27 28.38 -12.91
N VAL A 117 -4.92 27.29 -13.60
CA VAL A 117 -4.14 27.39 -14.83
C VAL A 117 -5.09 27.89 -15.90
N GLU A 118 -4.65 28.85 -16.71
CA GLU A 118 -5.37 29.33 -17.90
C GLU A 118 -5.43 28.24 -18.99
N THR A 119 -6.17 27.18 -18.72
CA THR A 119 -6.54 26.16 -19.69
C THR A 119 -8.04 26.29 -19.93
N ASN A 120 -8.46 26.50 -21.19
CA ASN A 120 -9.88 26.54 -21.57
C ASN A 120 -10.59 25.17 -21.47
N LYS A 121 -9.95 24.17 -20.86
CA LYS A 121 -10.45 22.80 -20.75
C LYS A 121 -11.22 22.64 -19.44
N ARG A 122 -12.55 22.68 -19.54
CA ARG A 122 -13.45 22.37 -18.41
C ARG A 122 -13.63 20.87 -18.28
N ILE A 123 -13.47 20.36 -17.07
CA ILE A 123 -13.68 18.95 -16.72
C ILE A 123 -15.06 18.83 -16.10
N ARG A 124 -15.86 17.89 -16.61
CA ARG A 124 -17.16 17.55 -16.03
C ARG A 124 -16.94 16.60 -14.86
N ILE A 125 -17.44 17.00 -13.70
CA ILE A 125 -17.43 16.19 -12.49
C ILE A 125 -18.85 15.74 -12.21
N SER A 126 -19.08 14.44 -12.31
CA SER A 126 -20.36 13.80 -12.01
C SER A 126 -20.37 13.25 -10.60
N PHE A 127 -21.42 13.55 -9.85
CA PHE A 127 -21.58 13.12 -8.47
C PHE A 127 -22.56 11.96 -8.38
N THR A 128 -22.09 10.84 -7.85
CA THR A 128 -22.94 9.70 -7.55
C THR A 128 -22.89 9.38 -6.08
N CYS A 129 -23.94 8.74 -5.61
CA CYS A 129 -24.10 8.37 -4.22
C CYS A 129 -24.79 7.02 -4.11
N ARG A 130 -24.37 6.23 -3.12
CA ARG A 130 -25.03 4.99 -2.72
C ARG A 130 -25.14 4.97 -1.20
N ALA A 131 -26.31 4.61 -0.68
CA ALA A 131 -26.48 4.24 0.72
C ALA A 131 -26.66 2.72 0.79
N SER A 132 -25.97 2.05 1.72
CA SER A 132 -26.20 0.63 1.97
C SER A 132 -27.63 0.39 2.45
N GLY A 133 -28.27 -0.71 2.04
CA GLY A 133 -29.66 -1.03 2.42
C GLY A 133 -29.87 -1.21 3.93
N VAL A 134 -28.80 -1.40 4.70
CA VAL A 134 -28.82 -1.50 6.18
C VAL A 134 -28.87 -0.12 6.85
N LEU A 135 -28.59 0.94 6.09
CA LEU A 135 -28.64 2.32 6.53
C LEU A 135 -29.89 2.96 5.90
N PRO A 136 -30.98 3.19 6.68
CA PRO A 136 -32.23 3.78 6.19
C PRO A 136 -32.08 5.29 5.98
N TRP A 137 -31.03 5.70 5.26
CA TRP A 137 -30.76 7.09 4.93
C TRP A 137 -31.07 7.34 3.47
N LYS A 138 -31.72 8.47 3.21
CA LYS A 138 -31.81 9.03 1.86
C LYS A 138 -30.62 9.95 1.67
N PHE A 139 -29.67 9.52 0.85
CA PHE A 139 -28.48 10.30 0.53
C PHE A 139 -28.49 10.66 -0.96
N THR A 140 -28.50 11.96 -1.26
CA THR A 140 -28.62 12.47 -2.63
C THR A 140 -27.75 13.71 -2.86
N PRO A 141 -27.03 13.81 -3.99
CA PRO A 141 -26.35 15.05 -4.36
C PRO A 141 -27.38 16.14 -4.70
N LEU A 142 -27.13 17.38 -4.26
CA LEU A 142 -27.93 18.53 -4.70
C LEU A 142 -27.57 18.92 -6.13
N GLN A 143 -26.29 18.83 -6.50
CA GLN A 143 -25.79 19.02 -7.86
C GLN A 143 -25.34 17.68 -8.45
N LYS A 144 -25.93 17.26 -9.58
CA LYS A 144 -25.53 16.01 -10.25
C LYS A 144 -24.20 16.14 -10.99
N GLU A 145 -23.93 17.31 -11.53
CA GLU A 145 -22.71 17.59 -12.27
C GLU A 145 -22.27 19.05 -12.07
N VAL A 146 -20.96 19.28 -12.12
CA VAL A 146 -20.34 20.61 -12.17
C VAL A 146 -19.19 20.60 -13.16
N TYR A 147 -18.91 21.76 -13.74
CA TYR A 147 -17.79 21.97 -14.66
C TYR A 147 -16.75 22.85 -14.00
N VAL A 148 -15.52 22.36 -13.90
CA VAL A 148 -14.41 23.08 -13.24
C VAL A 148 -13.16 23.04 -14.11
N VAL A 149 -12.30 24.04 -13.96
CA VAL A 149 -10.98 24.08 -14.58
C VAL A 149 -9.91 23.54 -13.60
N PRO A 150 -8.84 22.88 -14.06
CA PRO A 150 -7.71 22.53 -13.18
C PRO A 150 -7.16 23.76 -12.41
N GLY A 151 -7.04 23.62 -11.10
CA GLY A 151 -6.68 24.67 -10.15
C GLY A 151 -7.86 25.51 -9.64
N GLU A 152 -9.05 25.35 -10.20
CA GLU A 152 -10.29 25.95 -9.68
C GLU A 152 -10.82 25.15 -8.50
N THR A 153 -11.22 25.85 -7.44
CA THR A 153 -11.85 25.23 -6.28
C THR A 153 -13.37 25.23 -6.45
N ALA A 154 -14.02 24.14 -6.07
CA ALA A 154 -15.47 24.00 -6.15
C ALA A 154 -16.06 23.49 -4.83
N LEU A 155 -17.25 24.01 -4.53
CA LEU A 155 -18.07 23.61 -3.39
C LEU A 155 -19.38 22.99 -3.91
N VAL A 156 -19.66 21.77 -3.47
CA VAL A 156 -20.91 21.07 -3.78
C VAL A 156 -21.56 20.56 -2.51
N PHE A 157 -22.86 20.30 -2.56
CA PHE A 157 -23.62 19.90 -1.38
C PHE A 157 -24.27 18.54 -1.61
N TYR A 158 -24.17 17.68 -0.61
CA TYR A 158 -24.97 16.47 -0.54
C TYR A 158 -25.98 16.59 0.59
N ARG A 159 -27.15 16.03 0.37
CA ARG A 159 -28.22 15.97 1.37
C ARG A 159 -28.33 14.57 1.93
N ALA A 160 -28.23 14.45 3.24
CA ALA A 160 -28.50 13.22 3.97
C ALA A 160 -29.73 13.40 4.85
N LYS A 161 -30.67 12.45 4.76
CA LYS A 161 -31.85 12.40 5.63
C LYS A 161 -31.96 11.05 6.29
N ASN A 162 -32.05 11.04 7.62
CA ASN A 162 -32.34 9.83 8.37
C ASN A 162 -33.84 9.52 8.32
N MET A 163 -34.22 8.40 7.69
CA MET A 163 -35.62 7.98 7.60
C MET A 163 -36.06 7.06 8.76
N SER A 164 -35.16 6.70 9.68
CA SER A 164 -35.51 5.91 10.87
C SER A 164 -36.01 6.76 12.03
N LYS A 165 -36.60 6.06 13.01
CA LYS A 165 -37.03 6.62 14.31
C LYS A 165 -35.92 6.62 15.37
N GLU A 166 -34.76 6.09 15.02
CA GLU A 166 -33.58 6.00 15.88
C GLU A 166 -32.45 6.84 15.29
N ASP A 167 -31.58 7.31 16.18
CA ASP A 167 -30.35 7.98 15.81
C ASP A 167 -29.37 6.96 15.24
N ILE A 168 -28.79 7.26 14.09
CA ILE A 168 -27.84 6.38 13.43
C ILE A 168 -26.53 7.10 13.22
N VAL A 169 -25.43 6.38 13.37
CA VAL A 169 -24.09 6.82 13.00
C VAL A 169 -23.72 6.18 11.67
N GLY A 170 -23.32 7.02 10.72
CA GLY A 170 -22.88 6.61 9.40
C GLY A 170 -21.44 7.03 9.15
N MET A 171 -20.74 6.23 8.36
CA MET A 171 -19.42 6.57 7.82
C MET A 171 -19.48 6.46 6.30
N ALA A 172 -18.87 7.42 5.60
CA ALA A 172 -18.86 7.45 4.15
C ALA A 172 -17.48 7.13 3.59
N THR A 173 -17.42 6.36 2.52
CA THR A 173 -16.20 6.21 1.72
C THR A 173 -16.41 6.83 0.35
N TYR A 174 -15.32 7.24 -0.29
CA TYR A 174 -15.37 7.81 -1.63
C TYR A 174 -14.37 7.14 -2.56
N SER A 175 -14.70 7.13 -3.84
CA SER A 175 -13.80 6.75 -4.93
C SER A 175 -13.94 7.70 -6.10
N VAL A 176 -12.82 7.90 -6.82
CA VAL A 176 -12.76 8.75 -8.01
C VAL A 176 -12.47 7.86 -9.21
N SER A 177 -13.22 8.05 -10.30
CA SER A 177 -13.00 7.32 -11.55
C SER A 177 -12.95 8.30 -12.73
N PRO A 178 -12.07 8.12 -13.72
CA PRO A 178 -11.06 7.05 -13.86
C PRO A 178 -9.91 7.12 -12.85
N ASP A 179 -9.28 5.97 -12.54
CA ASP A 179 -8.24 5.83 -11.51
C ASP A 179 -7.05 6.78 -11.71
N HIS A 180 -6.68 7.04 -12.97
CA HIS A 180 -5.55 7.92 -13.27
C HIS A 180 -5.76 9.37 -12.82
N VAL A 181 -7.02 9.81 -12.68
CA VAL A 181 -7.37 11.15 -12.19
C VAL A 181 -7.35 11.23 -10.67
N ALA A 182 -7.50 10.10 -9.98
CA ALA A 182 -7.61 10.07 -8.51
C ALA A 182 -6.41 10.71 -7.81
N GLN A 183 -5.23 10.71 -8.44
CA GLN A 183 -4.02 11.34 -7.90
C GLN A 183 -4.04 12.88 -7.99
N TYR A 184 -4.78 13.44 -8.96
CA TYR A 184 -4.90 14.89 -9.15
C TYR A 184 -6.12 15.45 -8.42
N PHE A 185 -7.04 14.60 -7.98
CA PHE A 185 -8.25 15.01 -7.28
C PHE A 185 -7.95 15.22 -5.79
N ASN A 186 -7.89 16.48 -5.37
CA ASN A 186 -7.59 16.85 -4.00
C ASN A 186 -8.87 17.28 -3.27
N LYS A 187 -9.29 16.45 -2.32
CA LYS A 187 -10.42 16.76 -1.44
C LYS A 187 -9.91 17.51 -0.21
N ILE A 188 -10.26 18.78 -0.06
CA ILE A 188 -9.75 19.63 1.03
C ILE A 188 -10.53 19.37 2.33
N GLN A 189 -11.86 19.16 2.26
CA GLN A 189 -12.69 18.90 3.46
C GLN A 189 -13.66 17.75 3.22
N CYS A 190 -13.62 16.73 4.08
CA CYS A 190 -14.31 15.46 3.90
C CYS A 190 -15.01 14.97 5.16
N PHE A 191 -16.35 15.02 5.15
CA PHE A 191 -17.23 14.28 6.07
C PHE A 191 -17.05 12.76 6.05
N CYS A 192 -16.25 12.23 5.13
CA CYS A 192 -16.12 10.80 4.91
C CYS A 192 -15.25 10.11 5.98
N PHE A 193 -14.37 10.84 6.66
CA PHE A 193 -13.57 10.27 7.75
C PHE A 193 -14.09 10.61 9.14
N GLU A 194 -15.14 11.42 9.21
CA GLU A 194 -15.77 11.79 10.48
C GLU A 194 -17.13 11.13 10.57
N GLU A 195 -17.39 10.52 11.71
CA GLU A 195 -18.69 9.95 12.02
C GLU A 195 -19.78 10.99 11.91
N GLN A 196 -20.75 10.73 11.03
CA GLN A 196 -21.94 11.56 10.94
C GLN A 196 -23.01 10.88 11.78
N ARG A 197 -23.39 11.52 12.89
CA ARG A 197 -24.57 11.12 13.66
C ARG A 197 -25.75 11.95 13.16
N LEU A 198 -26.78 11.29 12.66
CA LEU A 198 -28.05 11.92 12.31
C LEU A 198 -29.13 11.42 13.28
N ALA A 199 -29.81 12.35 13.93
CA ALA A 199 -30.96 12.05 14.77
C ALA A 199 -32.12 11.50 13.93
N ALA A 200 -33.09 10.88 14.61
CA ALA A 200 -34.30 10.40 13.96
C ALA A 200 -35.01 11.50 13.14
N GLY A 201 -35.21 11.27 11.85
CA GLY A 201 -35.87 12.24 10.95
C GLY A 201 -35.03 13.45 10.54
N GLU A 202 -33.80 13.59 11.04
CA GLU A 202 -32.94 14.74 10.77
C GLU A 202 -32.49 14.77 9.31
N GLU A 203 -32.42 15.98 8.74
CA GLU A 203 -31.95 16.26 7.39
C GLU A 203 -30.84 17.31 7.45
N VAL A 204 -29.66 16.98 6.92
CA VAL A 204 -28.48 17.85 6.96
C VAL A 204 -27.86 17.94 5.56
N ASP A 205 -27.43 19.15 5.21
CA ASP A 205 -26.66 19.44 4.01
C ASP A 205 -25.15 19.40 4.32
N MET A 206 -24.44 18.48 3.68
CA MET A 206 -23.02 18.20 3.85
C MET A 206 -22.21 18.83 2.69
N PRO A 207 -21.52 19.97 2.91
CA PRO A 207 -20.59 20.57 1.94
C PRO A 207 -19.35 19.71 1.61
N VAL A 208 -19.06 19.53 0.33
CA VAL A 208 -17.82 18.91 -0.16
C VAL A 208 -17.02 19.95 -0.93
N PHE A 209 -15.84 20.30 -0.38
CA PHE A 209 -14.90 21.23 -0.98
C PHE A 209 -13.71 20.49 -1.60
N PHE A 210 -13.46 20.71 -2.88
CA PHE A 210 -12.42 20.02 -3.64
C PHE A 210 -11.85 20.90 -4.75
N PHE A 211 -10.71 20.48 -5.30
CA PHE A 211 -10.12 21.03 -6.52
C PHE A 211 -9.38 19.93 -7.30
N ILE A 212 -9.13 20.19 -8.58
CA ILE A 212 -8.26 19.34 -9.41
C ILE A 212 -6.90 20.03 -9.49
N ASP A 213 -5.81 19.30 -9.23
CA ASP A 213 -4.46 19.82 -9.31
C ASP A 213 -4.15 20.35 -10.72
N PRO A 214 -3.57 21.57 -10.87
CA PRO A 214 -3.18 22.12 -12.16
C PRO A 214 -2.21 21.25 -12.97
N ASP A 215 -1.45 20.36 -12.32
CA ASP A 215 -0.57 19.41 -13.00
C ASP A 215 -1.34 18.41 -13.88
N PHE A 216 -2.65 18.24 -13.66
CA PHE A 216 -3.55 17.49 -14.56
C PHE A 216 -3.48 17.98 -16.01
N ALA A 217 -3.38 19.29 -16.22
CA ALA A 217 -3.32 19.87 -17.57
C ALA A 217 -1.97 19.61 -18.27
N LYS A 218 -0.91 19.33 -17.50
CA LYS A 218 0.44 19.12 -18.03
C LYS A 218 0.70 17.65 -18.38
N ASP A 219 -0.01 16.72 -17.75
CA ASP A 219 0.18 15.28 -17.98
C ASP A 219 -0.42 14.83 -19.34
N PRO A 220 0.39 14.27 -20.25
CA PRO A 220 -0.10 13.67 -21.50
C PRO A 220 -1.17 12.59 -21.30
N ALA A 221 -1.13 11.83 -20.21
CA ALA A 221 -2.10 10.76 -19.94
C ALA A 221 -3.50 11.30 -19.63
N MET A 222 -3.62 12.55 -19.17
CA MET A 222 -4.88 13.18 -18.79
C MET A 222 -5.55 13.95 -19.94
N ARG A 223 -4.90 14.05 -21.10
CA ARG A 223 -5.39 14.86 -22.25
C ARG A 223 -6.78 14.47 -22.75
N ASN A 224 -7.14 13.20 -22.65
CA ASN A 224 -8.42 12.67 -23.15
C ASN A 224 -9.46 12.43 -22.05
N ILE A 225 -9.17 12.86 -20.81
CA ILE A 225 -10.11 12.71 -19.70
C ILE A 225 -10.81 14.04 -19.47
N ASP A 226 -12.12 14.03 -19.77
CA ASP A 226 -13.01 15.18 -19.59
C ASP A 226 -14.08 14.89 -18.53
N ASP A 227 -14.21 13.62 -18.15
CA ASP A 227 -15.24 13.08 -17.29
C ASP A 227 -14.64 12.44 -16.05
N VAL A 228 -14.99 12.99 -14.90
CA VAL A 228 -14.58 12.48 -13.60
C VAL A 228 -15.84 12.16 -12.80
N VAL A 229 -15.90 10.96 -12.26
CA VAL A 229 -17.01 10.52 -11.42
C VAL A 229 -16.53 10.44 -9.98
N LEU A 230 -17.16 11.22 -9.11
CA LEU A 230 -16.97 11.14 -7.67
C LEU A 230 -18.11 10.31 -7.06
N ASN A 231 -17.76 9.08 -6.66
CA ASN A 231 -18.71 8.15 -6.06
C ASN A 231 -18.60 8.20 -4.53
N TYR A 232 -19.73 8.39 -3.84
CA TYR A 232 -19.83 8.22 -2.40
C TYR A 232 -20.63 6.97 -2.04
N ALA A 233 -20.19 6.26 -1.00
CA ALA A 233 -20.90 5.13 -0.42
C ALA A 233 -21.01 5.30 1.11
N PHE A 234 -22.23 5.27 1.65
CA PHE A 234 -22.48 5.32 3.09
C PHE A 234 -22.71 3.93 3.68
N PHE A 235 -22.09 3.69 4.83
CA PHE A 235 -22.19 2.47 5.61
C PHE A 235 -22.61 2.80 7.04
N LYS A 236 -23.40 1.89 7.65
CA LYS A 236 -23.75 1.99 9.06
C LYS A 236 -22.51 1.68 9.90
N ALA A 237 -22.12 2.61 10.77
CA ALA A 237 -21.08 2.39 11.76
C ALA A 237 -21.73 2.19 13.13
N SER A 238 -21.16 1.32 13.95
CA SER A 238 -21.56 1.16 15.35
C SER A 238 -20.31 1.09 16.20
N TYR A 239 -20.37 1.69 17.38
CA TYR A 239 -19.37 1.47 18.40
C TYR A 239 -19.55 0.06 18.98
N LYS A 240 -18.48 -0.74 18.95
CA LYS A 240 -18.33 -1.96 19.74
C LYS A 240 -17.05 -1.82 20.55
N ASP A 241 -17.14 -1.94 21.87
CA ASP A 241 -15.99 -1.89 22.79
C ASP A 241 -15.10 -0.62 22.67
N GLY A 242 -15.70 0.52 22.33
CA GLY A 242 -14.98 1.79 22.14
C GLY A 242 -14.28 1.93 20.78
N GLU A 243 -14.40 0.94 19.90
CA GLU A 243 -13.86 0.97 18.54
C GLU A 243 -15.01 1.04 17.51
N LEU A 244 -14.82 1.85 16.47
CA LEU A 244 -15.77 1.96 15.36
C LEU A 244 -15.64 0.76 14.45
N VAL A 245 -16.68 -0.07 14.42
CA VAL A 245 -16.73 -1.21 13.51
C VAL A 245 -17.83 -0.93 12.48
N PRO A 246 -17.55 -1.04 11.16
CA PRO A 246 -18.60 -1.05 10.17
C PRO A 246 -19.54 -2.22 10.50
N SER A 247 -20.82 -1.93 10.71
CA SER A 247 -21.77 -2.99 11.03
C SER A 247 -21.83 -3.92 9.82
N PRO A 248 -21.52 -5.22 9.96
CA PRO A 248 -21.65 -6.15 8.86
C PRO A 248 -23.09 -6.09 8.36
N VAL A 249 -23.23 -6.13 7.03
CA VAL A 249 -24.52 -6.23 6.36
C VAL A 249 -25.12 -7.57 6.80
N GLY A 250 -25.96 -7.52 7.85
CA GLY A 250 -26.68 -8.68 8.34
C GLY A 250 -27.44 -9.30 7.19
N ASN A 251 -27.32 -10.62 7.05
CA ASN A 251 -27.95 -11.43 6.02
C ASN A 251 -29.30 -10.84 5.60
N VAL A 252 -29.41 -10.49 4.32
CA VAL A 252 -30.70 -10.39 3.65
C VAL A 252 -31.28 -11.80 3.71
N GLU A 253 -32.08 -12.07 4.74
CA GLU A 253 -32.90 -13.26 4.82
C GLU A 253 -33.88 -13.19 3.65
N MET A 254 -33.49 -13.81 2.53
CA MET A 254 -34.42 -14.15 1.47
C MET A 254 -35.43 -15.14 2.06
N LYS A 255 -36.48 -14.62 2.69
CA LYS A 255 -37.72 -15.37 2.82
C LYS A 255 -38.30 -15.49 1.42
N ALA A 256 -37.89 -16.54 0.71
CA ALA A 256 -38.62 -17.08 -0.41
C ALA A 256 -40.00 -17.49 0.11
N THR A 257 -40.97 -16.60 -0.04
CA THR A 257 -42.39 -16.94 0.13
C THR A 257 -42.82 -17.51 -1.21
N VAL A 258 -42.92 -18.83 -1.27
CA VAL A 258 -43.62 -19.53 -2.35
C VAL A 258 -45.11 -19.32 -2.10
N ALA A 259 -45.77 -18.64 -3.03
CA ALA A 259 -47.22 -18.63 -3.20
C ALA A 259 -47.51 -18.97 -4.66
#